data_AF-A0A355BJY1-F1
#
_entry.id   AF-A0A355BJY1-F1
#
_cell.length_a   1.000
_cell.length_b   1.000
_cell.length_c   1.000
_cell.angle_alpha   90.00
_cell.angle_beta   90.00
_cell.angle_gamma   90.00
#
_symmetry.space_group_name_H-M   'P 1'
#
loop_
_entity.id
_entity.type
_entity.pdbx_description
1 polymer ?
#
loop_
_entity_poly.entity_id
_entity_poly.type
_entity_poly.pdbx_seq_one_letter_code
_entity_poly.pdbx_strand_id
1 'polypeptide(L)'
;SAWRYLWRDAKKHQSPNSGWLEAGFAGALGVQLGGLNYYQGVAEWRAPLGEARQELSPQHILDSLRLMQGLSYAFAAIGLISLVVIK
;
A
#
# COMPACT_ATOMS: atom_id res chain seq x y z
N SER A 1 2.18 12.27 4.38
CA SER A 1 2.59 10.99 4.99
C SER A 1 1.72 9.87 4.43
N ALA A 2 2.19 8.62 4.43
CA ALA A 2 1.43 7.46 3.96
C ALA A 2 0.06 7.34 4.63
N TRP A 3 -0.01 7.64 5.93
CA TRP A 3 -1.24 7.67 6.74
C TRP A 3 -2.33 8.56 6.13
N ARG A 4 -1.96 9.74 5.61
CA ARG A 4 -2.92 10.65 4.96
C ARG A 4 -3.62 9.99 3.79
N TYR A 5 -2.88 9.30 2.92
CA TYR A 5 -3.44 8.64 1.75
C TYR A 5 -4.23 7.40 2.13
N LEU A 6 -3.74 6.61 3.08
CA LEU A 6 -4.42 5.45 3.62
C LEU A 6 -5.85 5.78 4.08
N TRP A 7 -6.03 6.82 4.90
CA TRP A 7 -7.37 7.22 5.36
C TRP A 7 -8.21 7.94 4.31
N ARG A 8 -7.59 8.75 3.44
CA ARG A 8 -8.29 9.52 2.40
C ARG A 8 -8.78 8.64 1.24
N ASP A 9 -7.99 7.65 0.85
CA ASP A 9 -8.15 6.94 -0.42
C ASP A 9 -8.61 5.49 -0.28
N ALA A 10 -8.39 4.82 0.86
CA ALA A 10 -8.73 3.40 1.00
C ALA A 10 -10.20 3.08 0.65
N LYS A 11 -11.13 3.96 1.02
CA LYS A 11 -12.57 3.79 0.77
C LYS A 11 -12.97 4.00 -0.70
N LYS A 12 -12.06 4.51 -1.53
CA LYS A 12 -12.31 4.69 -2.98
C LYS A 12 -12.12 3.39 -3.75
N HIS A 13 -11.37 2.44 -3.19
CA HIS A 13 -11.15 1.15 -3.80
C HIS A 13 -12.39 0.25 -3.64
N GLN A 14 -12.74 -0.51 -4.69
CA GLN A 14 -13.92 -1.39 -4.68
C GLN A 14 -13.86 -2.51 -3.63
N SER A 15 -12.65 -3.02 -3.37
CA SER A 15 -12.40 -4.00 -2.30
C SER A 15 -12.07 -3.27 -1.02
N PRO A 16 -12.85 -3.46 0.06
CA PRO A 16 -12.61 -2.84 1.35
C PRO A 16 -11.31 -3.33 1.99
N ASN A 17 -10.80 -4.50 1.60
CA ASN A 17 -9.54 -5.04 2.13
C ASN A 17 -8.34 -4.48 1.36
N SER A 18 -8.40 -4.49 0.03
CA SER A 18 -7.27 -4.06 -0.81
C SER A 18 -7.02 -2.55 -0.73
N GLY A 19 -8.08 -1.76 -0.55
CA GLY A 19 -7.99 -0.30 -0.56
C GLY A 19 -7.03 0.28 0.48
N TRP A 20 -7.02 -0.27 1.70
CA TRP A 20 -6.11 0.18 2.76
C TRP A 20 -4.65 -0.08 2.42
N LEU A 21 -4.37 -1.27 1.88
CA LEU A 21 -3.01 -1.67 1.53
C LEU A 21 -2.50 -0.84 0.34
N GLU A 22 -3.29 -0.75 -0.74
CA GLU A 22 -2.91 -0.01 -1.94
C GLU A 22 -2.74 1.49 -1.65
N ALA A 23 -3.69 2.11 -0.93
CA ALA A 23 -3.58 3.53 -0.57
C ALA A 23 -2.39 3.82 0.36
N GLY A 24 -2.11 2.92 1.30
CA GLY A 24 -0.96 3.00 2.19
C GLY A 24 0.36 2.90 1.42
N PHE A 25 0.49 1.91 0.54
CA PHE A 25 1.69 1.70 -0.27
C PHE A 25 1.90 2.83 -1.28
N ALA A 26 0.85 3.29 -1.95
CA ALA A 26 0.91 4.46 -2.84
C ALA A 26 1.44 5.69 -2.09
N GLY A 27 0.91 5.94 -0.89
CA GLY A 27 1.35 7.04 -0.04
C GLY A 27 2.76 6.89 0.54
N ALA A 28 3.21 5.65 0.80
CA ALA A 28 4.55 5.36 1.34
C ALA A 28 5.63 5.44 0.26
N LEU A 29 5.32 4.96 -0.94
CA LEU A 29 6.24 4.98 -2.10
C LEU A 29 6.19 6.30 -2.87
N GLY A 30 5.23 7.19 -2.58
CA GLY A 30 5.10 8.48 -3.26
C GLY A 30 4.60 8.36 -4.70
N VAL A 31 3.82 7.32 -4.99
CA VAL A 31 3.28 7.02 -6.32
C VAL A 31 1.76 7.14 -6.32
N GLN A 32 1.19 7.14 -7.52
CA GLN A 32 -0.25 6.95 -7.72
C GLN A 32 -0.51 5.53 -8.22
N LEU A 33 -1.44 4.83 -7.58
CA LEU A 33 -2.02 3.57 -8.05
C LEU A 33 -3.46 3.79 -8.54
N GLY A 34 -4.03 2.80 -9.21
CA GLY A 34 -5.34 2.91 -9.85
C GLY A 34 -5.27 3.70 -11.16
N GLY A 35 -6.34 4.40 -11.51
CA GLY A 35 -6.51 4.99 -12.84
C GLY A 35 -6.89 3.94 -13.88
N LEU A 36 -6.43 4.12 -15.12
CA LEU A 36 -6.71 3.21 -16.21
C LEU A 36 -5.84 1.95 -16.09
N ASN A 37 -6.48 0.82 -15.77
CA ASN A 37 -5.84 -0.48 -15.72
C ASN A 37 -6.35 -1.38 -16.84
N TYR A 38 -5.58 -2.42 -17.16
CA TYR A 38 -6.00 -3.44 -18.12
C TYR A 38 -6.03 -4.80 -17.44
N TYR A 39 -7.22 -5.42 -17.39
CA TYR A 39 -7.40 -6.78 -16.90
C TYR A 39 -7.81 -7.67 -18.06
N GLN A 40 -7.00 -8.69 -18.37
CA GLN A 40 -7.23 -9.58 -19.52
C GLN A 40 -7.44 -8.81 -20.85
N GLY A 41 -6.74 -7.68 -21.01
CA GLY A 41 -6.88 -6.81 -22.18
C GLY A 41 -8.06 -5.84 -22.15
N VAL A 42 -8.95 -5.93 -21.15
CA VAL A 42 -10.07 -5.02 -20.98
C VAL A 42 -9.66 -3.82 -20.14
N ALA A 43 -9.88 -2.62 -20.67
CA ALA A 43 -9.68 -1.37 -19.95
C ALA A 43 -10.71 -1.25 -18.81
N GLU A 44 -10.21 -1.04 -17.59
CA GLU A 44 -11.02 -0.83 -16.40
C GLU A 44 -10.50 0.39 -15.64
N TRP A 45 -11.41 1.29 -15.29
CA TRP A 45 -11.07 2.45 -14.48
C TRP A 45 -11.14 2.11 -12.98
N ARG A 46 -10.05 2.34 -12.27
CA ARG A 46 -9.97 2.27 -10.81
C ARG A 46 -9.77 3.65 -10.23
N ALA A 47 -10.37 3.90 -9.07
CA ALA A 47 -10.18 5.18 -8.40
C ALA A 47 -8.68 5.41 -8.10
N PRO A 48 -8.14 6.60 -8.39
CA PRO A 48 -6.74 6.89 -8.11
C PRO A 48 -6.48 6.93 -6.61
N LEU A 49 -5.42 6.24 -6.19
CA LEU A 49 -4.95 6.12 -4.81
C LEU A 49 -3.56 6.72 -4.70
N GLY A 50 -3.32 7.59 -3.71
CA GLY A 50 -2.04 8.26 -3.56
C GLY A 50 -1.92 9.55 -4.38
N GLU A 51 -0.68 9.85 -4.78
CA GLU A 51 -0.32 11.03 -5.58
C GLU A 51 0.99 10.75 -6.32
N ALA A 52 1.06 11.07 -7.61
CA ALA A 52 2.21 10.80 -8.46
C ALA A 52 3.35 11.81 -8.19
N ARG A 53 4.00 11.71 -7.03
CA ARG A 53 5.17 12.53 -6.71
C ARG A 53 6.42 12.07 -7.44
N GLN A 54 6.43 10.80 -7.83
CA GLN A 54 7.40 10.20 -8.73
C GLN A 54 6.68 9.26 -9.70
N GLU A 55 7.24 9.10 -10.91
CA GLU A 55 6.70 8.21 -11.93
C GLU A 55 6.82 6.76 -11.53
N LEU A 56 5.81 5.94 -11.84
CA LEU A 56 5.87 4.50 -11.60
C LEU A 56 7.04 3.88 -12.37
N SER A 57 7.90 3.18 -11.65
CA SER A 57 9.01 2.44 -12.21
C SER A 57 9.06 1.02 -11.65
N PRO A 58 9.72 0.07 -12.34
CA PRO A 58 9.94 -1.28 -11.82
C PRO A 58 10.65 -1.32 -10.45
N GLN A 59 11.42 -0.28 -10.11
CA GLN A 59 12.09 -0.19 -8.81
C GLN A 59 11.08 -0.20 -7.64
N HIS A 60 9.88 0.34 -7.83
CA HIS A 60 8.83 0.34 -6.81
C HIS A 60 8.32 -1.06 -6.45
N ILE A 61 8.49 -2.05 -7.34
CA ILE A 61 8.19 -3.44 -7.02
C ILE A 61 9.17 -3.89 -5.91
N LEU A 62 10.46 -3.64 -6.10
CA LEU A 62 11.48 -3.99 -5.10
C LEU A 62 11.30 -3.20 -3.81
N ASP A 63 10.95 -1.91 -3.90
CA ASP A 63 10.72 -1.08 -2.73
C ASP A 63 9.46 -1.51 -1.96
N SER A 64 8.41 -1.94 -2.67
CA SER A 64 7.23 -2.53 -2.04
C SER A 64 7.54 -3.83 -1.29
N LEU A 65 8.40 -4.68 -1.85
CA LEU A 65 8.85 -5.92 -1.20
C LEU A 65 9.67 -5.63 0.05
N ARG A 66 10.58 -4.65 0.00
CA ARG A 66 11.36 -4.20 1.16
C ARG A 66 10.45 -3.66 2.26
N LEU A 67 9.47 -2.84 1.89
CA LEU A 67 8.50 -2.28 2.82
C LEU A 67 7.67 -3.40 3.48
N MET A 68 7.18 -4.36 2.70
CA MET A 68 6.46 -5.52 3.21
C MET A 68 7.30 -6.35 4.18
N GLN A 69 8.56 -6.65 3.84
CA GLN A 69 9.46 -7.39 4.72
C GLN A 69 9.72 -6.65 6.04
N GLY A 70 9.99 -5.34 5.96
CA GLY A 70 10.17 -4.50 7.14
C GLY A 70 8.95 -4.50 8.06
N LEU A 71 7.74 -4.39 7.49
CA LEU A 71 6.48 -4.45 8.24
C LEU A 71 6.27 -5.84 8.89
N SER A 72 6.58 -6.92 8.17
CA SER A 72 6.50 -8.29 8.71
C SER A 72 7.46 -8.50 9.89
N TYR A 73 8.71 -8.05 9.79
CA TYR A 73 9.66 -8.15 10.89
C TYR A 73 9.26 -7.29 12.09
N ALA A 74 8.76 -6.07 11.86
CA ALA A 74 8.26 -5.21 12.92
C ALA A 74 7.06 -5.87 13.64
N PHE A 75 6.12 -6.43 12.90
CA PHE A 75 4.97 -7.14 13.47
C PHE A 75 5.41 -8.35 14.31
N ALA A 76 6.33 -9.17 13.80
CA ALA A 76 6.88 -10.30 14.54
C ALA A 76 7.59 -9.86 15.82
N ALA A 77 8.41 -8.81 15.76
CA ALA A 77 9.12 -8.27 16.92
C ALA A 77 8.14 -7.74 17.99
N ILE A 78 7.11 -6.99 17.58
CA ILE A 78 6.05 -6.52 18.50
C ILE A 78 5.33 -7.71 19.14
N GLY A 79 5.00 -8.74 18.36
CA GLY A 79 4.39 -9.96 18.88
C GLY A 79 5.26 -10.65 19.94
N LEU A 80 6.55 -10.81 19.67
CA LEU A 80 7.51 -11.38 20.62
C LEU A 80 7.64 -10.55 21.90
N ILE A 81 7.74 -9.22 21.79
CA ILE A 81 7.80 -8.32 22.95
C ILE A 81 6.53 -8.43 23.78
N SER A 82 5.37 -8.49 23.13
CA SER A 82 4.06 -8.61 23.80
C SER A 82 3.98 -9.87 24.66
N LEU A 83 4.57 -10.99 24.22
CA LEU A 83 4.63 -12.24 25.00
C LEU A 83 5.48 -12.13 26.27
N VAL A 84 6.46 -11.23 26.29
CA VAL A 84 7.31 -10.98 27.48
C VAL A 84 6.61 -10.04 28.45
N VAL A 85 5.87 -9.04 27.93
CA VAL A 85 5.20 -8.00 28.73
C VAL A 85 3.89 -8.48 29.36
N ILE A 86 3.18 -9.41 28.71
CA ILE A 86 1.89 -9.93 29.17
C ILE A 86 2.06 -11.12 30.15
N LYS A 87 3.30 -11.57 30.38
CA LYS A 87 3.63 -12.44 31.51
C LYS A 87 3.68 -11.67 32.81
#